data_AF-A0A1H6M4H4-F1
#
_entry.id   AF-A0A1H6M4H4-F1
#
_cell.length_a   1.000
_cell.length_b   1.000
_cell.length_c   1.000
_cell.angle_alpha   90.00
_cell.angle_beta   90.00
_cell.angle_gamma   90.00
#
_symmetry.space_group_name_H-M   'P 1'
#
loop_
_entity.id
_entity.type
_entity.pdbx_description
1 polymer ?
#
loop_
_entity_poly.entity_id
_entity_poly.type
_entity_poly.pdbx_seq_one_letter_code
_entity_poly.pdbx_strand_id
1 'polypeptide(L)'
;MKYFATLSSFVSTIPGGVFMPSISIGAGLGSEVANFYTQINTQVVIIMAMIGYLSAVIRAPLTSTFVILEMTLSLHLLLPGLLVAFIANFISKQIYQQPIYEALADNYLKLTKKA
;
A
#
# COMPACT_ATOMS: atom_id res chain seq x y z
N MET A 1 9.71 3.98 -12.49
CA MET A 1 8.85 3.55 -13.62
C MET A 1 7.45 3.09 -13.20
N LYS A 2 7.31 2.11 -12.28
CA LYS A 2 5.99 1.58 -11.87
C LYS A 2 5.00 2.62 -11.31
N TYR A 3 5.47 3.59 -10.52
CA TYR A 3 4.63 4.69 -10.01
C TYR A 3 3.99 5.53 -11.14
N PHE A 4 4.79 5.92 -12.14
CA PHE A 4 4.30 6.66 -13.31
C PHE A 4 3.36 5.82 -14.18
N ALA A 5 3.65 4.54 -14.37
CA ALA A 5 2.75 3.62 -15.07
C ALA A 5 1.40 3.45 -14.33
N THR A 6 1.44 3.48 -13.00
CA THR A 6 0.23 3.43 -12.15
C THR A 6 -0.60 4.68 -12.35
N LEU A 7 0.03 5.85 -12.28
CA LEU A 7 -0.63 7.15 -12.53
C LEU A 7 -1.26 7.19 -13.93
N SER A 8 -0.53 6.76 -14.98
CA SER A 8 -1.09 6.74 -16.33
C SER A 8 -2.26 5.77 -16.47
N SER A 9 -2.18 4.58 -15.86
CA SER A 9 -3.31 3.62 -15.89
C SER A 9 -4.53 4.12 -15.13
N PHE A 10 -4.35 4.84 -14.01
CA PHE A 10 -5.47 5.48 -13.29
C PHE A 10 -6.19 6.51 -14.14
N VAL A 11 -5.45 7.27 -14.96
CA VAL A 11 -6.04 8.28 -15.85
C VAL A 11 -6.77 7.64 -17.03
N SER A 12 -6.37 6.44 -17.47
CA SER A 12 -6.95 5.77 -18.64
C SER A 12 -8.35 5.15 -18.41
N THR A 13 -8.93 5.22 -17.20
CA THR A 13 -10.25 4.61 -16.87
C THR A 13 -10.36 3.10 -17.20
N ILE A 14 -9.22 2.42 -17.39
CA ILE A 14 -9.18 0.98 -17.61
C ILE A 14 -9.62 0.31 -16.30
N PRO A 15 -10.56 -0.65 -16.31
CA PRO A 15 -10.97 -1.35 -15.10
C PRO A 15 -9.75 -2.00 -14.43
N GLY A 16 -9.30 -1.41 -13.34
CA GLY A 16 -8.08 -1.79 -12.63
C GLY A 16 -8.05 -1.21 -11.21
N GLY A 17 -7.54 -1.98 -10.26
CA GLY A 17 -7.47 -1.57 -8.84
C GLY A 17 -6.15 -0.90 -8.46
N VAL A 18 -6.17 -0.09 -7.39
CA VAL A 18 -4.95 0.52 -6.77
C VAL A 18 -4.06 -0.50 -6.05
N PHE A 19 -4.58 -1.71 -5.82
CA PHE A 19 -4.00 -2.71 -4.92
C PHE A 19 -2.64 -3.25 -5.38
N MET A 20 -2.60 -3.96 -6.52
CA MET A 20 -1.35 -4.55 -7.04
C MET A 20 -0.27 -3.50 -7.34
N PRO A 21 -0.60 -2.34 -7.94
CA PRO A 21 0.38 -1.27 -8.12
C PRO A 21 1.01 -0.81 -6.81
N SER A 22 0.22 -0.70 -5.75
CA SER A 22 0.70 -0.30 -4.42
C SER A 22 1.69 -1.31 -3.83
N ILE A 23 1.39 -2.60 -3.93
CA ILE A 23 2.32 -3.67 -3.51
C ILE A 23 3.63 -3.58 -4.31
N SER A 24 3.51 -3.39 -5.62
CA SER A 24 4.65 -3.29 -6.53
C SER A 24 5.58 -2.11 -6.21
N ILE A 25 5.00 -0.97 -5.81
CA ILE A 25 5.76 0.20 -5.35
C ILE A 25 6.41 -0.08 -4.00
N GLY A 26 5.65 -0.61 -3.04
CA GLY A 26 6.18 -0.97 -1.72
C GLY A 26 7.33 -1.97 -1.80
N ALA A 27 7.23 -2.98 -2.68
CA ALA A 27 8.29 -3.94 -2.93
C ALA A 27 9.54 -3.28 -3.53
N GLY A 28 9.36 -2.38 -4.49
CA GLY A 28 10.46 -1.60 -5.08
C GLY A 28 11.16 -0.74 -4.04
N LEU A 29 10.41 0.02 -3.23
CA LEU A 29 10.96 0.82 -2.14
C LEU A 29 11.70 -0.05 -1.12
N GLY A 30 11.12 -1.19 -0.73
CA GLY A 30 11.73 -2.13 0.18
C GLY A 30 13.05 -2.70 -0.35
N SER A 31 13.14 -2.97 -1.66
CA SER A 31 14.36 -3.47 -2.30
C SER A 31 15.50 -2.46 -2.21
N GLU A 32 15.20 -1.17 -2.43
CA GLU A 32 16.21 -0.11 -2.29
C GLU A 32 16.61 0.10 -0.82
N VAL A 33 15.63 0.10 0.08
CA VAL A 33 15.86 0.30 1.52
C VAL A 33 16.63 -0.86 2.14
N ALA A 34 16.44 -2.09 1.65
CA ALA A 34 17.12 -3.27 2.17
C ALA A 34 18.65 -3.17 2.06
N ASN A 35 19.18 -2.43 1.08
CA ASN A 35 20.62 -2.21 0.94
C ASN A 35 21.24 -1.48 2.14
N PHE A 36 20.45 -0.72 2.90
CA PHE A 36 20.89 -0.03 4.12
C PHE A 36 20.87 -0.91 5.37
N TYR A 37 20.19 -2.07 5.33
CA TYR A 37 20.03 -2.97 6.46
C TYR A 37 20.72 -4.31 6.21
N THR A 38 22.05 -4.32 6.26
CA THR A 38 22.87 -5.51 5.95
C THR A 38 22.75 -6.65 6.97
N GLN A 39 22.23 -6.36 8.18
CA GLN A 39 22.05 -7.34 9.26
C GLN A 39 20.66 -8.00 9.26
N ILE A 40 19.73 -7.51 8.42
CA ILE A 40 18.35 -8.01 8.36
C ILE A 40 18.17 -8.71 7.01
N ASN A 41 17.43 -9.82 7.00
CA ASN A 41 17.07 -10.49 5.77
C ASN A 41 16.32 -9.53 4.83
N THR A 42 16.83 -9.33 3.62
CA THR A 42 16.27 -8.48 2.57
C THR A 42 14.78 -8.71 2.35
N GLN A 43 14.34 -9.97 2.37
CA GLN A 43 12.93 -10.34 2.19
C GLN A 43 12.04 -9.75 3.28
N VAL A 44 12.50 -9.72 4.54
CA VAL A 44 11.75 -9.14 5.67
C VAL A 44 11.56 -7.64 5.46
N VAL A 45 12.62 -6.93 5.06
CA VAL A 45 12.56 -5.48 4.78
C VAL A 45 11.57 -5.18 3.65
N ILE A 46 11.61 -5.97 2.57
CA ILE A 46 10.69 -5.85 1.44
C ILE A 46 9.24 -6.11 1.88
N ILE A 47 8.98 -7.15 2.68
CA ILE A 47 7.65 -7.48 3.22
C ILE A 47 7.12 -6.33 4.08
N MET A 48 7.94 -5.80 4.98
CA MET A 48 7.54 -4.66 5.83
C MET A 48 7.21 -3.43 4.99
N ALA A 49 7.99 -3.13 3.95
CA ALA A 49 7.73 -2.03 3.04
C ALA A 49 6.44 -2.21 2.23
N MET A 50 6.17 -3.43 1.75
CA MET A 50 4.89 -3.77 1.08
C MET A 50 3.69 -3.55 2.01
N ILE A 51 3.76 -4.07 3.24
CA ILE A 51 2.70 -3.92 4.25
C ILE A 51 2.47 -2.45 4.59
N GLY A 52 3.54 -1.71 4.87
CA GLY A 52 3.48 -0.30 5.23
C GLY A 52 2.90 0.56 4.11
N TYR A 53 3.38 0.38 2.88
CA TYR A 53 2.90 1.15 1.74
C TYR A 53 1.42 0.89 1.46
N LEU A 54 1.01 -0.38 1.40
CA LEU A 54 -0.38 -0.73 1.16
C LEU A 54 -1.28 -0.18 2.28
N SER A 55 -0.91 -0.39 3.55
CA SER A 55 -1.64 0.13 4.71
C SER A 55 -1.83 1.65 4.66
N ALA A 56 -0.77 2.39 4.31
CA ALA A 56 -0.82 3.84 4.18
C ALA A 56 -1.74 4.33 3.07
N VAL A 57 -1.81 3.61 1.94
CA VAL A 57 -2.65 3.97 0.79
C VAL A 57 -4.12 3.66 1.06
N ILE A 58 -4.43 2.42 1.44
CA ILE A 58 -5.82 1.96 1.52
C ILE A 58 -6.47 2.18 2.89
N ARG A 59 -5.70 2.54 3.92
CA ARG A 59 -6.17 2.76 5.29
C ARG A 59 -6.81 1.55 5.97
N ALA A 60 -6.35 0.37 5.62
CA ALA A 60 -6.79 -0.89 6.19
C ALA A 60 -5.59 -1.70 6.71
N PRO A 61 -5.06 -1.39 7.91
CA PRO A 61 -3.81 -1.97 8.42
C PRO A 61 -3.89 -3.48 8.65
N LEU A 62 -5.01 -3.98 9.18
CA LEU A 62 -5.23 -5.42 9.37
C LEU A 62 -5.26 -6.14 8.02
N THR A 63 -6.13 -5.70 7.10
CA THR A 63 -6.28 -6.30 5.77
C THR A 63 -4.97 -6.29 4.99
N SER A 64 -4.25 -5.17 4.99
CA SER A 64 -2.97 -5.04 4.28
C SER A 64 -1.94 -6.04 4.81
N THR A 65 -1.85 -6.17 6.14
CA THR A 65 -0.91 -7.09 6.77
C THR A 65 -1.24 -8.54 6.41
N PHE A 66 -2.48 -8.97 6.64
CA PHE A 66 -2.87 -10.35 6.36
C PHE A 66 -2.69 -10.72 4.89
N VAL A 67 -3.12 -9.88 3.96
CA VAL A 67 -3.00 -10.21 2.53
C VAL A 67 -1.54 -10.35 2.11
N ILE A 68 -0.65 -9.45 2.53
CA ILE A 68 0.77 -9.56 2.18
C ILE A 68 1.42 -10.79 2.83
N LEU A 69 1.13 -11.07 4.09
CA LEU A 69 1.72 -12.21 4.79
C LEU A 69 1.21 -13.56 4.26
N GLU A 70 -0.06 -13.66 3.86
CA GLU A 70 -0.61 -14.84 3.18
C GLU A 70 0.07 -15.03 1.81
N MET A 71 0.15 -13.99 0.99
CA MET A 71 0.78 -14.06 -0.34
C MET A 71 2.27 -14.41 -0.30
N THR A 72 2.95 -14.07 0.80
CA THR A 72 4.40 -14.33 0.99
C THR A 72 4.66 -15.51 1.92
N LEU A 73 3.62 -16.21 2.36
CA LEU A 73 3.69 -17.34 3.31
C LEU A 73 4.51 -17.03 4.58
N SER A 74 4.45 -15.78 5.06
CA SER A 74 5.33 -15.24 6.11
C SER A 74 4.58 -14.84 7.38
N LEU A 75 3.56 -15.61 7.77
CA LEU A 75 2.72 -15.33 8.95
C LEU A 75 3.47 -15.17 10.28
N HIS A 76 4.69 -15.71 10.39
CA HIS A 76 5.56 -15.50 11.56
C HIS A 76 5.94 -14.01 11.78
N LEU A 77 5.79 -13.16 10.75
CA LEU A 77 6.01 -11.72 10.81
C LEU A 77 4.76 -10.91 11.15
N LEU A 78 3.68 -11.55 11.61
CA LEU A 78 2.40 -10.88 11.91
C LEU A 78 2.57 -9.68 12.85
N LEU A 79 3.18 -9.89 14.01
CA LEU A 79 3.33 -8.85 15.03
C LEU A 79 4.15 -7.64 14.53
N PRO A 80 5.37 -7.79 14.00
CA PRO A 80 6.11 -6.66 13.44
C PRO A 80 5.40 -6.04 12.22
N GLY A 81 4.73 -6.85 11.39
CA GLY A 81 3.94 -6.38 10.25
C GLY A 81 2.81 -5.45 10.67
N LEU A 82 2.06 -5.83 11.71
CA LEU A 82 0.99 -4.99 12.27
C LEU A 82 1.53 -3.68 12.82
N LEU A 83 2.65 -3.70 13.55
CA LEU A 83 3.27 -2.46 14.05
C LEU A 83 3.60 -1.50 12.91
N VAL A 84 4.26 -1.99 11.86
CA VAL A 84 4.57 -1.19 10.67
C VAL A 84 3.29 -0.68 10.00
N ALA A 85 2.28 -1.53 9.85
CA ALA A 85 1.00 -1.18 9.22
C ALA A 85 0.27 -0.06 9.98
N PHE A 86 0.20 -0.14 11.32
CA PHE A 86 -0.44 0.87 12.15
C PHE A 86 0.32 2.19 12.14
N ILE A 87 1.65 2.16 12.22
CA ILE A 87 2.50 3.36 12.13
C ILE A 87 2.31 4.03 10.77
N ALA A 88 2.37 3.27 9.67
CA ALA A 88 2.18 3.79 8.32
C ALA A 88 0.78 4.38 8.12
N ASN A 89 -0.27 3.69 8.62
CA ASN A 89 -1.64 4.19 8.59
C ASN A 89 -1.80 5.49 9.40
N PHE A 90 -1.16 5.58 10.57
CA PHE A 90 -1.18 6.78 11.40
C PHE A 90 -0.49 7.95 10.71
N ILE A 91 0.72 7.76 10.18
CA ILE A 91 1.47 8.79 9.45
C ILE A 91 0.66 9.28 8.24
N SER A 92 0.11 8.35 7.47
CA SER A 92 -0.75 8.69 6.34
C SER A 92 -1.91 9.60 6.79
N LYS A 93 -2.52 9.34 7.96
CA LYS A 93 -3.68 10.12 8.48
C LYS A 93 -3.31 11.56 8.78
N GLN A 94 -2.06 11.79 9.19
CA GLN A 94 -1.55 13.14 9.44
C GLN A 94 -1.28 13.88 8.13
N ILE A 95 -0.84 13.18 7.07
CA ILE A 95 -0.53 13.78 5.77
C ILE A 95 -1.80 14.11 4.99
N TYR A 96 -2.75 13.18 4.92
CA TYR A 96 -4.00 13.34 4.20
C TYR A 96 -5.15 12.74 5.00
N GLN A 97 -6.23 13.51 5.18
CA GLN A 97 -7.29 13.14 6.11
C GLN A 97 -8.24 12.08 5.53
N GLN A 98 -8.45 12.07 4.22
CA GLN A 98 -9.45 11.21 3.57
C GLN A 98 -8.82 9.93 2.97
N PRO A 99 -9.31 8.72 3.29
CA PRO A 99 -8.88 7.49 2.63
C PRO A 99 -9.13 7.50 1.11
N ILE A 100 -8.26 6.83 0.35
CA ILE A 100 -8.33 6.85 -1.12
C ILE A 100 -9.66 6.33 -1.68
N TYR A 101 -10.19 5.26 -1.09
CA TYR A 101 -11.45 4.65 -1.55
C TYR A 101 -12.66 5.53 -1.25
N GLU A 102 -12.64 6.29 -0.14
CA GLU A 102 -13.68 7.27 0.15
C GLU A 102 -13.63 8.45 -0.83
N ALA A 103 -12.42 8.96 -1.12
CA ALA A 103 -12.23 10.03 -2.10
C ALA A 103 -12.70 9.62 -3.51
N LEU A 104 -12.45 8.38 -3.91
CA LEU A 104 -12.93 7.82 -5.17
C LEU A 104 -14.46 7.69 -5.20
N ALA A 105 -15.06 7.22 -4.11
CA ALA A 105 -16.52 7.10 -3.99
C ALA A 105 -17.21 8.47 -4.08
N ASP A 106 -16.67 9.48 -3.41
CA ASP A 106 -17.19 10.85 -3.46
C ASP A 106 -17.13 11.42 -4.89
N ASN A 107 -16.04 11.18 -5.60
CA ASN A 107 -15.89 11.60 -6.99
C ASN A 107 -16.90 10.89 -7.90
N TYR A 108 -17.12 9.59 -7.71
CA TYR A 108 -18.12 8.84 -8.47
C TYR A 108 -19.54 9.36 -8.23
N LEU A 109 -19.92 9.59 -6.97
CA LEU A 109 -21.23 10.14 -6.62
C LEU A 109 -21.47 11.53 -7.21
N LYS A 110 -20.43 12.38 -7.27
CA LYS A 110 -20.52 13.71 -7.91
C LYS A 110 -20.77 13.61 -9.41
N LEU A 111 -20.17 12.64 -10.09
CA LEU A 111 -20.40 12.41 -11.53
C LEU A 111 -21.83 11.95 -11.78
N THR A 112 -22.35 11.00 -11.00
CA THR A 112 -23.70 10.46 -11.17
C THR A 112 -24.79 11.48 -10.84
N LYS A 113 -24.59 12.40 -9.88
CA LYS A 113 -25.56 13.47 -9.57
C LYS A 113 -25.61 14.59 -10.62
N LYS A 114 -24.64 14.65 -11.53
CA LYS A 114 -24.53 15.69 -12.57
C LYS A 114 -25.06 15.24 -13.93
N ALA A 115 -25.38 13.94 -14.06
CA ALA A 115 -26.06 13.33 -15.20
C ALA A 115 -27.57 13.25 -14.93
#